data_AF-A0A9X1DE29-F1
#
_entry.id   AF-A0A9X1DE29-F1
#
_cell.length_a   1.000
_cell.length_b   1.000
_cell.length_c   1.000
_cell.angle_alpha   90.00
_cell.angle_beta   90.00
_cell.angle_gamma   90.00
#
_symmetry.space_group_name_H-M   'P 1'
#
loop_
_entity.id
_entity.type
_entity.pdbx_description
1 polymer ?
#
loop_
_entity_poly.entity_id
_entity_poly.type
_entity_poly.pdbx_seq_one_letter_code
_entity_poly.pdbx_strand_id
1 'polypeptide(L)'
;MVYRTHVGTLDSYEKGLIELDDDLQKYAFSNIFEVAGAASPFERVAVVQNLDYVAEVMRVEGDSPWYAAPHDEFALVMDGEVSFNFIKLADGQRPSHEGGAVQLGAKPNGPAMGRVTARRGHQVLLPEGAAYQLVSSKPAVAIIQTVDGPVTIKRWSEICTLR
;
A
#
# COMPACT_ATOMS: atom_id res chain seq x y z
N MET A 1 29.65 -22.67 4.38
CA MET A 1 29.14 -21.29 4.55
C MET A 1 27.62 -21.35 4.47
N VAL A 2 26.92 -20.67 5.38
CA VAL A 2 25.45 -20.56 5.35
C VAL A 2 25.11 -19.23 4.68
N TYR A 3 24.32 -19.27 3.60
CA TYR A 3 23.83 -18.07 2.95
C TYR A 3 22.72 -17.43 3.79
N ARG A 4 22.74 -16.10 3.92
CA ARG A 4 21.71 -15.34 4.65
C ARG A 4 21.20 -14.21 3.75
N THR A 5 19.91 -14.25 3.43
CA THR A 5 19.22 -13.14 2.79
C THR A 5 18.76 -12.15 3.85
N HIS A 6 19.18 -10.89 3.71
CA HIS A 6 18.76 -9.80 4.60
C HIS A 6 17.51 -9.13 4.04
N VAL A 7 16.51 -8.93 4.89
CA VAL A 7 15.23 -8.28 4.55
C VAL A 7 14.89 -7.26 5.63
N GLY A 8 14.33 -6.12 5.23
CA GLY A 8 13.85 -5.11 6.16
C GLY A 8 12.50 -5.49 6.79
N THR A 9 12.21 -4.83 7.91
CA THR A 9 10.96 -4.94 8.68
C THR A 9 10.62 -3.58 9.25
N LEU A 10 9.40 -3.40 9.75
CA LEU A 10 8.99 -2.16 10.40
C LEU A 10 9.85 -1.87 11.65
N ASP A 11 10.17 -2.92 12.42
CA ASP A 11 10.97 -2.82 13.65
C ASP A 11 12.48 -2.72 13.40
N SER A 12 12.95 -3.12 12.21
CA SER A 12 14.37 -3.19 11.88
C SER A 12 14.58 -3.04 10.38
N TYR A 13 15.01 -1.86 9.98
CA TYR A 13 15.48 -1.54 8.64
C TYR A 13 16.73 -0.66 8.71
N GLU A 14 17.54 -0.71 7.66
CA GLU A 14 18.66 0.20 7.46
C GLU A 14 18.36 1.01 6.19
N LYS A 15 18.06 2.30 6.35
CA LYS A 15 17.88 3.20 5.21
C LYS A 15 19.24 3.40 4.54
N GLY A 16 19.26 3.26 3.21
CA GLY A 16 20.47 3.51 2.44
C GLY A 16 20.89 4.99 2.49
N LEU A 17 22.09 5.26 1.98
CA LEU A 17 22.64 6.60 1.85
C LEU A 17 22.76 6.97 0.37
N ILE A 18 22.48 8.23 0.05
CA ILE A 18 22.73 8.81 -1.27
C ILE A 18 23.82 9.88 -1.13
N GLU A 19 24.96 9.68 -1.79
CA GLU A 19 26.11 10.61 -1.78
C GLU A 19 26.42 11.03 -3.23
N LEU A 20 26.07 12.26 -3.58
CA LEU A 20 26.23 12.80 -4.93
C LEU A 20 26.51 14.31 -4.86
N ASP A 21 27.29 14.82 -5.81
CA ASP A 21 27.41 16.26 -6.07
C ASP A 21 26.32 16.70 -7.06
N ASP A 22 25.06 16.56 -6.64
CA ASP A 22 23.86 16.93 -7.41
C ASP A 22 22.70 17.26 -6.46
N ASP A 23 21.59 17.77 -7.00
CA ASP A 23 20.34 17.99 -6.27
C ASP A 23 19.67 16.65 -5.91
N LEU A 24 19.75 16.28 -4.63
CA LEU A 24 19.19 15.03 -4.10
C LEU A 24 17.67 14.90 -4.30
N GLN A 25 16.95 16.01 -4.48
CA GLN A 25 15.50 16.00 -4.70
C GLN A 25 15.10 15.23 -5.97
N LYS A 26 16.00 15.19 -6.96
CA LYS A 26 15.77 14.48 -8.24
C LYS A 26 15.61 12.97 -8.07
N TYR A 27 16.05 12.42 -6.94
CA TYR A 27 16.08 10.98 -6.69
C TYR A 27 14.88 10.48 -5.88
N ALA A 28 14.06 11.39 -5.32
CA ALA A 28 12.89 11.06 -4.49
C ALA A 28 13.18 9.96 -3.44
N PHE A 29 14.37 9.99 -2.83
CA PHE A 29 14.91 8.87 -2.06
C PHE A 29 14.25 8.74 -0.67
N SER A 30 13.55 7.63 -0.43
CA SER A 30 12.85 7.32 0.83
C SER A 30 12.97 5.82 1.17
N ASN A 31 12.55 5.42 2.38
CA ASN A 31 12.46 4.01 2.79
C ASN A 31 11.03 3.66 3.19
N ILE A 32 10.48 2.58 2.64
CA ILE A 32 9.07 2.19 2.87
C ILE A 32 8.75 1.88 4.34
N PHE A 33 9.70 1.34 5.11
CA PHE A 33 9.48 1.02 6.53
C PHE A 33 9.50 2.29 7.39
N GLU A 34 10.36 3.25 7.05
CA GLU A 34 10.36 4.59 7.65
C GLU A 34 9.03 5.31 7.40
N VAL A 35 8.57 5.32 6.15
CA VAL A 35 7.29 5.96 5.76
C VAL A 35 6.11 5.28 6.47
N ALA A 36 6.05 3.94 6.46
CA ALA A 36 4.99 3.20 7.14
C ALA A 36 5.00 3.43 8.66
N GLY A 37 6.18 3.52 9.29
CA GLY A 37 6.33 3.74 10.72
C GLY A 37 5.89 5.12 11.18
N ALA A 38 6.02 6.14 10.31
CA ALA A 38 5.56 7.51 10.59
C ALA A 38 4.07 7.74 10.25
N ALA A 39 3.50 6.95 9.35
CA ALA A 39 2.11 7.09 8.90
C ALA A 39 1.09 6.54 9.90
N SER A 40 -0.13 7.09 9.88
CA SER A 40 -1.26 6.51 10.61
C SER A 40 -1.71 5.19 9.96
N PRO A 41 -2.35 4.26 10.69
CA PRO A 41 -2.84 3.02 10.10
C PRO A 41 -3.74 3.30 8.89
N PHE A 42 -3.50 2.58 7.80
CA PHE A 42 -4.22 2.64 6.53
C PHE A 42 -4.08 3.94 5.71
N GLU A 43 -3.23 4.89 6.11
CA GLU A 43 -2.80 5.95 5.19
C GLU A 43 -2.05 5.33 4.00
N ARG A 44 -2.39 5.77 2.78
CA ARG A 44 -1.77 5.31 1.52
C ARG A 44 -0.81 6.38 1.02
N VAL A 45 0.42 6.33 1.49
CA VAL A 45 1.43 7.36 1.19
C VAL A 45 2.18 6.99 -0.08
N ALA A 46 2.09 7.82 -1.13
CA ALA A 46 2.82 7.63 -2.37
C ALA A 46 4.34 7.73 -2.11
N VAL A 47 5.08 6.70 -2.51
CA VAL A 47 6.56 6.67 -2.46
C VAL A 47 7.20 6.62 -3.85
N VAL A 48 6.40 6.32 -4.87
CA VAL A 48 6.76 6.42 -6.29
C VAL A 48 5.58 7.02 -7.04
N GLN A 49 5.85 7.92 -7.97
CA GLN A 49 4.87 8.40 -8.94
C GLN A 49 5.52 8.50 -10.32
N ASN A 50 4.83 7.96 -11.34
CA ASN A 50 5.18 8.10 -12.73
C ASN A 50 3.92 8.39 -13.55
N LEU A 51 3.77 9.64 -14.00
CA LEU A 51 2.51 10.16 -14.51
C LEU A 51 1.41 9.91 -13.47
N ASP A 52 0.36 9.19 -13.85
CA ASP A 52 -0.76 8.86 -12.97
C ASP A 52 -0.52 7.58 -12.16
N TYR A 53 0.48 6.76 -12.49
CA TYR A 53 0.75 5.51 -11.77
C TYR A 53 1.52 5.77 -10.48
N VAL A 54 1.12 5.11 -9.39
CA VAL A 54 1.77 5.26 -8.08
C VAL A 54 2.06 3.91 -7.42
N ALA A 55 3.10 3.89 -6.59
CA ALA A 55 3.27 2.88 -5.56
C ALA A 55 3.07 3.55 -4.19
N GLU A 56 2.14 3.01 -3.42
CA GLU A 56 1.77 3.56 -2.11
C GLU A 56 2.20 2.62 -1.01
N VAL A 57 2.76 3.17 0.06
CA VAL A 57 3.07 2.44 1.28
C VAL A 57 1.92 2.60 2.25
N MET A 58 1.52 1.49 2.88
CA MET A 58 0.49 1.43 3.90
C MET A 58 0.99 0.65 5.12
N ARG A 59 0.84 1.25 6.31
CA ARG A 59 0.88 0.50 7.57
C ARG A 59 -0.49 -0.15 7.80
N VAL A 60 -0.52 -1.47 7.86
CA VAL A 60 -1.72 -2.27 8.09
C VAL A 60 -1.75 -2.67 9.56
N GLU A 61 -2.70 -2.14 10.32
CA GLU A 61 -2.84 -2.44 11.76
C GLU A 61 -4.29 -2.31 12.20
N GLY A 62 -4.86 -3.39 12.72
CA GLY A 62 -6.28 -3.52 12.99
C GLY A 62 -7.06 -3.88 11.72
N ASP A 63 -8.29 -3.39 11.64
CA ASP A 63 -9.21 -3.61 10.51
C ASP A 63 -9.31 -2.34 9.66
N SER A 64 -8.93 -2.44 8.38
CA SER A 64 -9.06 -1.29 7.48
C SER A 64 -10.53 -0.96 7.19
N PRO A 65 -10.82 0.26 6.71
CA PRO A 65 -12.02 0.51 5.92
C PRO A 65 -12.10 -0.44 4.70
N TRP A 66 -13.27 -0.47 4.07
CA TRP A 66 -13.43 -1.15 2.78
C TRP A 66 -12.97 -0.21 1.66
N TYR A 67 -12.20 -0.74 0.71
CA TYR A 67 -11.76 0.00 -0.46
C TYR A 67 -12.27 -0.65 -1.74
N ALA A 68 -12.35 0.13 -2.81
CA ALA A 68 -12.58 -0.36 -4.17
C ALA A 68 -11.89 0.55 -5.18
N ALA A 69 -11.48 0.01 -6.32
CA ALA A 69 -10.89 0.77 -7.43
C ALA A 69 -11.64 0.50 -8.75
N PRO A 70 -11.58 1.44 -9.71
CA PRO A 70 -12.15 1.29 -11.05
C PRO A 70 -11.28 0.44 -11.99
N HIS A 71 -10.17 -0.11 -11.49
CA HIS A 71 -9.24 -0.98 -12.20
C HIS A 71 -8.63 -2.00 -11.23
N ASP A 72 -7.86 -2.97 -11.74
CA ASP A 72 -7.08 -3.89 -10.91
C ASP A 72 -5.97 -3.15 -10.14
N GLU A 73 -5.73 -3.56 -8.91
CA GLU A 73 -4.59 -3.15 -8.09
C GLU A 73 -3.84 -4.39 -7.58
N PHE A 74 -2.63 -4.19 -7.06
CA PHE A 74 -1.86 -5.28 -6.43
C PHE A 74 -1.34 -4.84 -5.07
N ALA A 75 -1.44 -5.73 -4.08
CA ALA A 75 -0.83 -5.55 -2.77
C ALA A 75 0.36 -6.51 -2.59
N LEU A 76 1.53 -5.97 -2.27
CA LEU A 76 2.71 -6.74 -1.88
C LEU A 76 2.97 -6.56 -0.39
N VAL A 77 2.93 -7.65 0.38
CA VAL A 77 3.23 -7.61 1.81
C VAL A 77 4.75 -7.57 2.01
N MET A 78 5.24 -6.47 2.58
CA MET A 78 6.67 -6.23 2.81
C MET A 78 7.12 -6.63 4.22
N ASP A 79 6.20 -6.62 5.18
CA ASP A 79 6.44 -7.13 6.53
C ASP A 79 5.13 -7.58 7.20
N GLY A 80 5.25 -8.52 8.15
CA GLY A 80 4.13 -9.08 8.89
C GLY A 80 3.27 -10.07 8.12
N GLU A 81 2.02 -10.21 8.57
CA GLU A 81 0.97 -11.04 7.98
C GLU A 81 -0.29 -10.18 7.83
N VAL A 82 -0.90 -10.21 6.64
CA VAL A 82 -2.11 -9.45 6.32
C VAL A 82 -3.17 -10.40 5.77
N SER A 83 -4.37 -10.30 6.30
CA SER A 83 -5.55 -10.96 5.74
C SER A 83 -6.35 -9.99 4.88
N PHE A 84 -6.63 -10.41 3.64
CA PHE A 84 -7.41 -9.67 2.66
C PHE A 84 -8.79 -10.31 2.55
N ASN A 85 -9.83 -9.59 2.89
CA ASN A 85 -11.22 -10.02 2.72
C ASN A 85 -11.80 -9.38 1.46
N PHE A 86 -12.56 -10.14 0.67
CA PHE A 86 -13.12 -9.66 -0.60
C PHE A 86 -14.63 -9.82 -0.68
N ILE A 87 -15.30 -8.81 -1.24
CA ILE A 87 -16.73 -8.79 -1.53
C ILE A 87 -16.92 -8.38 -2.98
N LYS A 88 -17.74 -9.11 -3.74
CA LYS A 88 -18.08 -8.73 -5.12
C LYS A 88 -19.03 -7.53 -5.09
N LEU A 89 -18.69 -6.47 -5.84
CA LEU A 89 -19.56 -5.31 -5.99
C LEU A 89 -20.62 -5.56 -7.07
N ALA A 90 -21.84 -5.04 -6.84
CA ALA A 90 -22.81 -4.86 -7.91
C ALA A 90 -22.36 -3.72 -8.84
N ASP A 91 -22.85 -3.71 -10.08
CA ASP A 91 -22.40 -2.73 -11.09
C ASP A 91 -22.60 -1.27 -10.65
N GLY A 92 -23.72 -0.96 -9.99
CA GLY A 92 -23.98 0.38 -9.45
C GLY A 92 -23.16 0.77 -8.21
N GLN A 93 -22.33 -0.14 -7.68
CA GLN A 93 -21.44 0.11 -6.54
C GLN A 93 -19.97 0.24 -6.95
N ARG A 94 -19.64 -0.01 -8.23
CA ARG A 94 -18.28 0.13 -8.72
C ARG A 94 -17.91 1.62 -8.78
N PRO A 95 -16.69 2.01 -8.36
CA PRO A 95 -16.23 3.37 -8.55
C PRO A 95 -16.23 3.74 -10.04
N SER A 96 -16.65 4.95 -10.37
CA SER A 96 -16.76 5.42 -11.76
C SER A 96 -15.77 6.52 -12.13
N HIS A 97 -14.83 6.86 -11.24
CA HIS A 97 -13.77 7.83 -11.50
C HIS A 97 -12.59 7.16 -12.23
N GLU A 98 -11.64 7.95 -12.74
CA GLU A 98 -10.53 7.43 -13.59
C GLU A 98 -9.25 7.06 -12.81
N GLY A 99 -9.24 7.23 -11.48
CA GLY A 99 -8.03 7.12 -10.65
C GLY A 99 -8.02 5.92 -9.68
N GLY A 100 -7.11 5.97 -8.71
CA GLY A 100 -6.90 4.93 -7.71
C GLY A 100 -8.07 4.67 -6.76
N ALA A 101 -7.83 3.87 -5.72
CA ALA A 101 -8.91 3.42 -4.85
C ALA A 101 -9.70 4.55 -4.16
N VAL A 102 -10.94 4.23 -3.81
CA VAL A 102 -11.77 5.01 -2.89
C VAL A 102 -12.00 4.24 -1.61
N GLN A 103 -12.12 4.96 -0.49
CA GLN A 103 -12.66 4.41 0.74
C GLN A 103 -14.19 4.38 0.67
N LEU A 104 -14.78 3.21 0.88
CA LEU A 104 -16.22 3.03 0.99
C LEU A 104 -16.70 3.41 2.39
N GLY A 105 -17.87 4.06 2.48
CA GLY A 105 -18.44 4.49 3.75
C GLY A 105 -18.92 3.35 4.66
N ALA A 106 -19.13 2.16 4.11
CA ALA A 106 -19.58 0.97 4.86
C ALA A 106 -19.18 -0.31 4.12
N LYS A 107 -19.31 -1.46 4.81
CA LYS A 107 -19.18 -2.79 4.21
C LYS A 107 -20.22 -2.97 3.09
N PRO A 108 -19.81 -3.32 1.85
CA PRO A 108 -20.75 -3.55 0.76
C PRO A 108 -21.64 -4.77 0.99
N ASN A 109 -22.88 -4.70 0.49
CA ASN A 109 -23.86 -5.78 0.57
C ASN A 109 -23.80 -6.71 -0.66
N GLY A 110 -22.62 -7.26 -0.93
CA GLY A 110 -22.38 -8.19 -2.04
C GLY A 110 -21.98 -9.60 -1.57
N PRO A 111 -21.90 -10.59 -2.46
CA PRO A 111 -21.46 -11.92 -2.09
C PRO A 111 -19.98 -11.92 -1.70
N ALA A 112 -19.64 -12.61 -0.62
CA ALA A 112 -18.26 -12.78 -0.19
C ALA A 112 -17.49 -13.60 -1.24
N MET A 113 -16.34 -13.09 -1.67
CA MET A 113 -15.46 -13.76 -2.63
C MET A 113 -14.41 -14.66 -1.95
N GLY A 114 -14.21 -14.48 -0.64
CA GLY A 114 -13.28 -15.27 0.16
C GLY A 114 -12.25 -14.40 0.88
N ARG A 115 -11.21 -15.06 1.36
CA ARG A 115 -10.12 -14.46 2.14
C ARG A 115 -8.78 -15.00 1.69
N VAL A 116 -7.78 -14.12 1.58
CA VAL A 116 -6.38 -14.47 1.31
C VAL A 116 -5.55 -14.03 2.51
N THR A 117 -4.70 -14.91 3.04
CA THR A 117 -3.70 -14.54 4.06
C THR A 117 -2.33 -14.53 3.40
N ALA A 118 -1.70 -13.36 3.36
CA ALA A 118 -0.38 -13.14 2.79
C ALA A 118 0.62 -12.74 3.87
N ARG A 119 1.87 -13.17 3.69
CA ARG A 119 3.01 -12.86 4.56
C ARG A 119 4.06 -12.12 3.74
N ARG A 120 5.13 -11.67 4.39
CA ARG A 120 6.26 -11.04 3.72
C ARG A 120 6.67 -11.74 2.41
N GLY A 121 6.71 -10.98 1.32
CA GLY A 121 7.05 -11.42 -0.03
C GLY A 121 5.88 -11.97 -0.85
N HIS A 122 4.69 -12.13 -0.27
CA HIS A 122 3.51 -12.56 -1.02
C HIS A 122 2.80 -11.35 -1.66
N GLN A 123 2.38 -11.52 -2.91
CA GLN A 123 1.57 -10.55 -3.65
C GLN A 123 0.13 -11.07 -3.80
N VAL A 124 -0.84 -10.15 -3.70
CA VAL A 124 -2.27 -10.42 -3.82
C VAL A 124 -2.87 -9.50 -4.88
N LEU A 125 -3.65 -10.07 -5.81
CA LEU A 125 -4.49 -9.30 -6.73
C LEU A 125 -5.66 -8.67 -5.95
N LEU A 126 -5.89 -7.39 -6.16
CA LEU A 126 -7.07 -6.65 -5.71
C LEU A 126 -7.91 -6.34 -6.95
N PRO A 127 -8.89 -7.21 -7.29
CA PRO A 127 -9.49 -7.20 -8.62
C PRO A 127 -10.52 -6.08 -8.79
N GLU A 128 -10.62 -5.57 -10.02
CA GLU A 128 -11.68 -4.65 -10.43
C GLU A 128 -13.06 -5.25 -10.14
N GLY A 129 -13.96 -4.41 -9.62
CA GLY A 129 -15.32 -4.82 -9.28
C GLY A 129 -15.41 -5.68 -8.02
N ALA A 130 -14.36 -5.70 -7.19
CA ALA A 130 -14.42 -6.17 -5.82
C ALA A 130 -14.13 -5.03 -4.84
N ALA A 131 -14.76 -5.10 -3.67
CA ALA A 131 -14.31 -4.37 -2.51
C ALA A 131 -13.36 -5.25 -1.71
N TYR A 132 -12.33 -4.64 -1.14
CA TYR A 132 -11.34 -5.35 -0.33
C TYR A 132 -11.10 -4.65 1.01
N GLN A 133 -10.75 -5.44 2.01
CA GLN A 133 -10.38 -5.00 3.35
C GLN A 133 -9.08 -5.69 3.77
N LEU A 134 -8.15 -4.93 4.34
CA LEU A 134 -6.89 -5.42 4.88
C LEU A 134 -7.01 -5.49 6.40
N VAL A 135 -6.58 -6.61 6.97
CA VAL A 135 -6.65 -6.87 8.40
C VAL A 135 -5.31 -7.39 8.90
N SER A 136 -4.79 -6.81 9.97
CA SER A 136 -3.68 -7.39 10.71
C SER A 136 -3.78 -7.16 12.21
N SER A 137 -3.49 -8.20 12.99
CA SER A 137 -3.49 -8.14 14.47
C SER A 137 -2.25 -7.46 15.05
N LYS A 138 -1.21 -7.26 14.22
CA LYS A 138 0.03 -6.57 14.57
C LYS A 138 0.38 -5.61 13.43
N PRO A 139 1.19 -4.56 13.67
CA PRO A 139 1.68 -3.72 12.59
C PRO A 139 2.31 -4.54 11.46
N ALA A 140 1.86 -4.31 10.24
CA ALA A 140 2.37 -4.91 9.02
C ALA A 140 2.56 -3.81 7.96
N VAL A 141 3.35 -4.10 6.92
CA VAL A 141 3.63 -3.14 5.84
C VAL A 141 3.24 -3.75 4.51
N ALA A 142 2.45 -3.01 3.73
CA ALA A 142 2.11 -3.38 2.36
C ALA A 142 2.45 -2.24 1.39
N ILE A 143 2.89 -2.60 0.18
CA ILE A 143 2.93 -1.69 -0.96
C ILE A 143 1.71 -1.98 -1.83
N ILE A 144 1.00 -0.93 -2.23
CA ILE A 144 -0.09 -1.01 -3.19
C ILE A 144 0.35 -0.41 -4.51
N GLN A 145 0.30 -1.20 -5.58
CA GLN A 145 0.48 -0.75 -6.95
C GLN A 145 -0.89 -0.33 -7.50
N THR A 146 -1.01 0.95 -7.86
CA THR A 146 -2.29 1.55 -8.28
C THR A 146 -2.07 2.80 -9.15
N VAL A 147 -3.14 3.56 -9.38
CA VAL A 147 -3.16 4.90 -9.98
C VAL A 147 -3.39 5.93 -8.88
N ASP A 148 -2.93 7.16 -9.06
CA ASP A 148 -3.22 8.28 -8.17
C ASP A 148 -4.73 8.48 -8.03
N GLY A 149 -5.20 8.69 -6.80
CA GLY A 149 -6.63 8.70 -6.53
C GLY A 149 -7.03 9.33 -5.20
N PRO A 150 -8.32 9.25 -4.85
CA PRO A 150 -8.89 9.96 -3.70
C PRO A 150 -8.26 9.65 -2.35
N VAL A 151 -7.63 8.48 -2.19
CA VAL A 151 -6.96 8.05 -0.95
C VAL A 151 -5.44 8.21 -0.99
N THR A 152 -4.87 8.61 -2.14
CA THR A 152 -3.43 8.77 -2.32
C THR A 152 -2.95 10.01 -1.58
N ILE A 153 -2.00 9.83 -0.67
CA ILE A 153 -1.41 10.90 0.12
C ILE A 153 -0.01 11.20 -0.44
N LYS A 154 0.21 12.45 -0.86
CA LYS A 154 1.50 12.92 -1.38
C LYS A 154 2.15 13.86 -0.38
N ARG A 155 3.26 13.43 0.23
CA ARG A 155 4.05 14.20 1.21
C ARG A 155 5.54 14.13 0.92
N TRP A 156 5.93 14.34 -0.34
CA TRP A 156 7.31 14.20 -0.84
C TRP A 156 8.36 14.90 0.01
N SER A 157 8.06 16.14 0.45
CA SER A 157 8.97 16.93 1.29
C SER A 157 9.20 16.34 2.69
N GLU A 158 8.29 15.49 3.16
CA GLU A 158 8.38 14.84 4.48
C GLU A 158 9.13 13.51 4.39
N ILE A 159 9.00 12.78 3.27
CA ILE A 159 9.52 11.41 3.13
C ILE A 159 10.84 11.32 2.38
N CYS A 160 11.14 12.28 1.50
CA CYS A 160 12.33 12.22 0.66
C CYS A 160 13.54 12.84 1.36
N THR A 161 14.71 12.30 1.04
CA THR A 161 16.00 12.91 1.40
C THR A 161 16.23 14.12 0.50
N LEU A 162 16.26 15.31 1.09
CA LEU A 162 16.40 16.58 0.36
C LEU A 162 17.79 17.21 0.52
N ARG A 163 18.62 16.66 1.43
CA ARG A 163 19.94 17.16 1.81
C ARG A 163 20.84 16.01 2.23
#